data_AF-A0A1C5WMI5-F1
#
_entry.id   AF-A0A1C5WMI5-F1
#
_cell.length_a   1.000
_cell.length_b   1.000
_cell.length_c   1.000
_cell.angle_alpha   90.00
_cell.angle_beta   90.00
_cell.angle_gamma   90.00
#
_symmetry.space_group_name_H-M   'P 1'
#
loop_
_entity.id
_entity.type
_entity.pdbx_description
1 polymer ?
#
loop_
_entity_poly.entity_id
_entity_poly.type
_entity_poly.pdbx_seq_one_letter_code
_entity_poly.pdbx_strand_id
1 'polypeptide(L)'
;MKKKLMTLEQRRLLREAQQLLALSERQKAKKKTSEASESGDNTNTTVRLTRQVMDFLTKRYDFRYNLLTEETEFRPAGQRDFAFLPVGKRNLNAFCIEAHAEGIPCWDKDLSRYIYSTYIPDYHPFQLYMEELPQWDGVDRLTQLALRVSDCPHWVQGFHIWMLGLAAQWSGLAGIHANSVAPILVSQEQGRQKSTFCKSLMPMVLRRYYVDNLKLTSQGQAERLLAEMGLLNMDEFDKYAESKMPLLKNLMQMSDLNIRKAYQQSFRQLPRVASFIGTSNRFDLLTDPTGSRRFLCVEVERVIDCTHIEHDQIYAQLKAELLAGRRDWFTKEEEQVLQVQNEAFYRVCPAEDVFHSYFRVANFGEKCIGLTAAQIFRELQQRNSAAMRSVNPMRFGQVLLKAGVVRRHTEYGNVYQVVRRQCD
;
A
#
# COMPACT_ATOMS: atom_id res chain seq x y z
N MET A 1 30.38 15.76 15.54
CA MET A 1 30.89 15.43 14.19
C MET A 1 29.70 15.19 13.26
N LYS A 2 29.41 16.12 12.34
CA LYS A 2 28.31 15.98 11.37
C LYS A 2 28.67 14.91 10.33
N LYS A 3 27.97 13.77 10.31
CA LYS A 3 28.05 12.80 9.20
C LYS A 3 27.52 13.50 7.95
N LYS A 4 28.38 13.78 6.96
CA LYS A 4 27.95 14.26 5.64
C LYS A 4 27.09 13.17 5.00
N LEU A 5 25.82 13.45 4.74
CA LEU A 5 24.96 12.61 3.91
C LEU A 5 25.54 12.62 2.49
N MET A 6 25.85 11.44 1.94
CA MET A 6 26.29 11.32 0.55
C MET A 6 25.14 11.64 -0.40
N THR A 7 25.45 12.38 -1.47
CA THR A 7 24.51 12.72 -2.54
C THR A 7 24.12 11.47 -3.35
N LEU A 8 22.98 11.52 -4.04
CA LEU A 8 22.47 10.42 -4.88
C LEU A 8 23.48 10.00 -5.97
N GLU A 9 24.18 10.98 -6.54
CA GLU A 9 25.24 10.78 -7.54
C GLU A 9 26.47 10.07 -6.93
N GLN A 10 26.85 10.43 -5.71
CA GLN A 10 27.90 9.73 -4.96
C GLN A 10 27.52 8.28 -4.64
N ARG A 11 26.24 8.00 -4.34
CA ARG A 11 25.77 6.62 -4.12
C ARG A 11 25.80 5.79 -5.40
N ARG A 12 25.47 6.39 -6.55
CA ARG A 12 25.53 5.73 -7.86
C ARG A 12 26.97 5.37 -8.24
N LEU A 13 27.89 6.33 -8.13
CA LEU A 13 29.32 6.11 -8.37
C LEU A 13 29.90 5.04 -7.45
N LEU A 14 29.44 4.97 -6.19
CA LEU A 14 29.89 3.96 -5.24
C LEU A 14 29.39 2.56 -5.59
N ARG A 15 28.17 2.42 -6.14
CA ARG A 15 27.68 1.13 -6.68
C ARG A 15 28.46 0.70 -7.92
N GLU A 16 28.70 1.63 -8.86
CA GLU A 16 29.49 1.34 -10.07
C GLU A 16 30.94 0.94 -9.72
N ALA A 17 31.56 1.63 -8.75
CA ALA A 17 32.88 1.25 -8.23
C ALA A 17 32.89 -0.13 -7.56
N GLN A 18 31.84 -0.47 -6.79
CA GLN A 18 31.69 -1.80 -6.20
C GLN A 18 31.52 -2.90 -7.25
N GLN A 19 30.76 -2.64 -8.33
CA GLN A 19 30.62 -3.58 -9.44
C GLN A 19 31.94 -3.79 -10.19
N LEU A 20 32.71 -2.73 -10.42
CA LEU A 20 34.03 -2.82 -11.06
C LEU A 20 35.05 -3.56 -10.18
N LEU A 21 35.02 -3.35 -8.86
CA LEU A 21 35.84 -4.11 -7.91
C LEU A 21 35.47 -5.59 -7.90
N ALA A 22 34.18 -5.93 -7.90
CA ALA A 22 33.70 -7.31 -7.99
C ALA A 22 34.11 -7.99 -9.32
N LEU A 23 34.08 -7.25 -10.43
CA LEU A 23 34.58 -7.73 -11.73
C LEU A 23 36.10 -7.96 -11.72
N SER A 24 36.87 -7.06 -11.10
CA SER A 24 38.32 -7.20 -10.93
C SER A 24 38.67 -8.39 -10.04
N GLU A 25 37.93 -8.62 -8.95
CA GLU A 25 38.12 -9.77 -8.07
C GLU A 25 37.79 -11.09 -8.77
N ARG A 26 36.74 -11.12 -9.61
CA ARG A 26 36.43 -12.26 -10.48
C ARG A 26 37.54 -12.55 -11.50
N GLN A 27 38.18 -11.51 -12.04
CA GLN A 27 39.33 -11.66 -12.96
C GLN A 27 40.59 -12.17 -12.23
N LYS A 28 40.86 -11.67 -11.00
CA LYS A 28 41.96 -12.17 -10.15
C LYS A 28 41.72 -13.62 -9.70
N ALA A 29 40.47 -14.00 -9.41
CA ALA A 29 40.10 -15.37 -9.08
C ALA A 29 40.33 -16.31 -10.26
N LYS A 30 39.94 -15.92 -11.49
CA LYS A 30 40.25 -16.65 -12.75
C LYS A 30 41.74 -16.87 -12.97
N LYS A 31 42.58 -15.86 -12.66
CA LYS A 31 44.04 -15.94 -12.81
C LYS A 31 44.70 -16.86 -11.77
N LYS A 32 44.11 -17.01 -10.58
CA LYS A 32 44.56 -17.95 -9.55
C LYS A 32 44.08 -19.39 -9.78
N THR A 33 42.96 -19.60 -10.48
CA THR A 33 42.45 -20.96 -10.76
C THR A 33 43.17 -21.65 -11.93
N SER A 34 43.88 -20.91 -12.78
CA SER A 34 44.68 -21.49 -13.87
C SER A 34 46.00 -22.12 -13.43
N GLU A 35 46.40 -21.97 -12.16
CA GLU A 35 47.69 -22.49 -11.64
C GLU A 35 47.56 -23.62 -10.61
N ALA A 36 46.36 -24.16 -10.36
CA ALA A 36 46.21 -25.27 -9.41
C ALA A 36 45.21 -26.35 -9.84
N SER A 37 45.75 -27.57 -9.96
CA SER A 37 45.14 -28.91 -9.90
C SER A 37 44.69 -29.59 -11.20
N GLU A 38 45.56 -30.52 -11.62
CA GLU A 38 45.26 -31.75 -12.36
C GLU A 38 44.27 -32.62 -11.56
N SER A 39 43.02 -32.69 -12.02
CA SER A 39 42.07 -33.78 -11.74
C SER A 39 41.14 -33.90 -12.96
N GLY A 40 41.77 -34.20 -14.10
CA GLY A 40 41.20 -34.02 -15.43
C GLY A 40 40.40 -35.23 -15.91
N ASP A 41 39.06 -35.10 -15.90
CA ASP A 41 38.25 -35.26 -17.12
C ASP A 41 36.77 -34.84 -16.86
N ASN A 42 36.21 -35.26 -15.73
CA ASN A 42 34.80 -35.02 -15.39
C ASN A 42 34.50 -33.61 -14.86
N THR A 43 35.44 -33.01 -14.11
CA THR A 43 35.33 -31.64 -13.61
C THR A 43 35.34 -30.63 -14.76
N ASN A 44 36.21 -30.85 -15.76
CA ASN A 44 36.31 -30.01 -16.95
C ASN A 44 35.03 -30.11 -17.81
N THR A 45 34.46 -31.31 -17.93
CA THR A 45 33.21 -31.55 -18.68
C THR A 45 31.99 -30.86 -18.04
N THR A 46 31.84 -30.94 -16.72
CA THR A 46 30.71 -30.32 -16.00
C THR A 46 30.78 -28.79 -16.04
N VAL A 47 31.97 -28.23 -15.86
CA VAL A 47 32.20 -26.77 -15.97
C VAL A 47 31.93 -26.29 -17.40
N ARG A 48 32.38 -27.05 -18.41
CA ARG A 48 32.11 -26.75 -19.82
C ARG A 48 30.63 -26.77 -20.14
N LEU A 49 29.89 -27.79 -19.69
CA LEU A 49 28.44 -27.87 -19.90
C LEU A 49 27.71 -26.69 -19.24
N THR A 50 28.06 -26.38 -17.99
CA THR A 50 27.47 -25.23 -17.26
C THR A 50 27.69 -23.94 -18.04
N ARG A 51 28.90 -23.72 -18.56
CA ARG A 51 29.21 -22.56 -19.38
C ARG A 51 28.44 -22.53 -20.69
N GLN A 52 28.35 -23.66 -21.40
CA GLN A 52 27.57 -23.75 -22.65
C GLN A 52 26.09 -23.41 -22.42
N VAL A 53 25.50 -23.91 -21.34
CA VAL A 53 24.13 -23.59 -20.94
C VAL A 53 23.97 -22.10 -20.64
N MET A 54 24.89 -21.50 -19.87
CA MET A 54 24.86 -20.07 -19.57
C MET A 54 24.99 -19.21 -20.82
N ASP A 55 25.95 -19.53 -21.69
CA ASP A 55 26.20 -18.79 -22.93
C ASP A 55 24.99 -18.90 -23.88
N PHE A 56 24.37 -20.08 -23.98
CA PHE A 56 23.13 -20.30 -24.74
C PHE A 56 21.97 -19.45 -24.21
N LEU A 57 21.71 -19.53 -22.89
CA LEU A 57 20.59 -18.84 -22.27
C LEU A 57 20.74 -17.32 -22.34
N THR A 58 21.92 -16.78 -22.03
CA THR A 58 22.18 -15.33 -22.06
C THR A 58 22.24 -14.76 -23.48
N LYS A 59 22.59 -15.58 -24.48
CA LYS A 59 22.55 -15.17 -25.89
C LYS A 59 21.13 -15.02 -26.40
N ARG A 60 20.20 -15.86 -25.95
CA ARG A 60 18.82 -15.92 -26.46
C ARG A 60 17.80 -15.19 -25.60
N TYR A 61 18.07 -15.01 -24.31
CA TYR A 61 17.09 -14.49 -23.35
C TYR A 61 17.69 -13.47 -22.38
N ASP A 62 16.92 -12.42 -22.09
CA ASP A 62 17.15 -11.54 -20.94
C ASP A 62 16.44 -12.15 -19.73
N PHE A 63 17.16 -12.35 -18.62
CA PHE A 63 16.59 -12.84 -17.36
C PHE A 63 16.68 -11.80 -16.25
N ARG A 64 15.70 -11.81 -15.35
CA ARG A 64 15.70 -11.01 -14.13
C ARG A 64 14.91 -11.71 -13.02
N TYR A 65 15.29 -11.50 -11.77
CA TYR A 65 14.62 -12.09 -10.62
C TYR A 65 13.78 -11.04 -9.89
N ASN A 66 12.47 -11.26 -9.84
CA ASN A 66 11.53 -10.32 -9.26
C ASN A 66 11.50 -10.44 -7.74
N LEU A 67 11.96 -9.40 -7.02
CA LEU A 67 12.04 -9.42 -5.56
C LEU A 67 10.68 -9.48 -4.85
N LEU A 68 9.60 -9.06 -5.52
CA LEU A 68 8.25 -9.06 -4.93
C LEU A 68 7.57 -10.41 -5.07
N THR A 69 7.56 -10.96 -6.30
CA THR A 69 6.93 -12.26 -6.58
C THR A 69 7.84 -13.44 -6.23
N GLU A 70 9.14 -13.20 -6.08
CA GLU A 70 10.19 -14.22 -5.90
C GLU A 70 10.31 -15.20 -7.09
N GLU A 71 10.00 -14.72 -8.29
CA GLU A 71 10.05 -15.50 -9.53
C GLU A 71 11.12 -14.98 -10.48
N THR A 72 11.81 -15.90 -11.18
CA THR A 72 12.63 -15.54 -12.34
C THR A 72 11.73 -15.28 -13.53
N GLU A 73 11.92 -14.14 -14.18
CA GLU A 73 11.23 -13.74 -15.39
C GLU A 73 12.20 -13.70 -16.58
N PHE A 74 11.68 -13.89 -17.79
CA PHE A 74 12.47 -13.86 -19.01
C PHE A 74 11.74 -13.16 -20.16
N ARG A 75 12.51 -12.72 -21.15
CA ARG A 75 12.04 -12.33 -22.49
C ARG A 75 13.12 -12.67 -23.53
N PRO A 76 12.83 -12.69 -24.84
CA PRO A 76 13.86 -12.82 -25.86
C PRO A 76 14.90 -11.70 -25.76
N ALA A 77 16.19 -12.05 -25.89
CA ALA A 77 17.30 -11.12 -25.71
C ALA A 77 17.20 -9.94 -26.69
N GLY A 78 17.36 -8.73 -26.16
CA GLY A 78 17.34 -7.49 -26.94
C GLY A 78 15.96 -7.07 -27.46
N GLN A 79 14.91 -7.88 -27.30
CA GLN A 79 13.55 -7.55 -27.76
C GLN A 79 12.79 -6.80 -26.68
N ARG A 80 12.98 -5.47 -26.63
CA ARG A 80 12.38 -4.61 -25.59
C ARG A 80 10.85 -4.53 -25.66
N ASP A 81 10.27 -4.78 -26.83
CA ASP A 81 8.82 -4.75 -27.05
C ASP A 81 8.10 -5.94 -26.37
N PHE A 82 8.85 -7.00 -26.04
CA PHE A 82 8.29 -8.15 -25.33
C PHE A 82 8.33 -7.93 -23.82
N ALA A 83 7.17 -8.13 -23.20
CA ALA A 83 7.07 -8.15 -21.74
C ALA A 83 7.80 -9.35 -21.16
N PHE A 84 8.37 -9.16 -19.97
CA PHE A 84 8.92 -10.27 -19.20
C PHE A 84 7.79 -11.19 -18.69
N LEU A 85 7.98 -12.49 -18.89
CA LEU A 85 7.08 -13.56 -18.47
C LEU A 85 7.75 -14.42 -17.39
N PRO A 86 6.99 -14.96 -16.42
CA PRO A 86 7.55 -15.86 -15.41
C PRO A 86 8.07 -17.14 -16.07
N VAL A 87 9.22 -17.63 -15.60
CA VAL A 87 9.79 -18.90 -16.04
C VAL A 87 9.07 -20.05 -15.36
N GLY A 88 8.15 -20.69 -16.07
CA GLY A 88 7.48 -21.91 -15.63
C GLY A 88 8.12 -23.20 -16.19
N LYS A 89 7.60 -24.35 -15.74
CA LYS A 89 8.05 -25.68 -16.21
C LYS A 89 7.98 -25.84 -17.73
N ARG A 90 6.94 -25.29 -18.39
CA ARG A 90 6.81 -25.33 -19.86
C ARG A 90 7.95 -24.57 -20.54
N ASN A 91 8.38 -23.45 -19.98
CA ASN A 91 9.48 -22.65 -20.52
C ASN A 91 10.82 -23.37 -20.35
N LEU A 92 11.07 -23.98 -19.18
CA LEU A 92 12.26 -24.80 -18.95
C LEU A 92 12.37 -25.94 -19.98
N ASN A 93 11.27 -26.65 -20.24
CA ASN A 93 11.24 -27.71 -21.25
C ASN A 93 11.56 -27.18 -22.66
N ALA A 94 11.04 -25.99 -23.01
CA ALA A 94 11.33 -25.35 -24.30
C ALA A 94 12.82 -24.98 -24.41
N PHE A 95 13.39 -24.36 -23.37
CA PHE A 95 14.83 -24.03 -23.33
C PHE A 95 15.70 -25.28 -23.48
N CYS A 96 15.28 -26.41 -22.90
CA CYS A 96 15.97 -27.70 -23.01
C CYS A 96 15.98 -28.22 -24.45
N ILE A 97 14.82 -28.23 -25.11
CA ILE A 97 14.69 -28.65 -26.51
C ILE A 97 15.53 -27.76 -27.44
N GLU A 98 15.50 -26.44 -27.21
CA GLU A 98 16.30 -25.49 -28.01
C GLU A 98 17.81 -25.65 -27.77
N ALA A 99 18.24 -25.91 -26.54
CA ALA A 99 19.64 -26.19 -26.22
C ALA A 99 20.12 -27.49 -26.89
N HIS A 100 19.28 -28.53 -26.90
CA HIS A 100 19.56 -29.79 -27.61
C HIS A 100 19.71 -29.56 -29.12
N ALA A 101 18.89 -28.68 -29.71
CA ALA A 101 18.99 -28.32 -31.12
C ALA A 101 20.31 -27.60 -31.46
N GLU A 102 20.97 -26.96 -30.49
CA GLU A 102 22.32 -26.39 -30.63
C GLU A 102 23.45 -27.37 -30.22
N GLY A 103 23.12 -28.64 -29.95
CA GLY A 103 24.09 -29.68 -29.59
C GLY A 103 24.59 -29.60 -28.14
N ILE A 104 23.85 -28.93 -27.26
CA ILE A 104 24.18 -28.82 -25.83
C ILE A 104 23.45 -29.94 -25.07
N PRO A 105 24.15 -30.96 -24.53
CA PRO A 105 23.51 -32.12 -23.89
C PRO A 105 23.12 -31.83 -22.43
N CYS A 106 22.28 -30.81 -22.21
CA CYS A 106 21.85 -30.40 -20.87
C CYS A 106 20.56 -31.10 -20.41
N TRP A 107 20.39 -31.24 -19.10
CA TRP A 107 19.13 -31.69 -18.49
C TRP A 107 18.35 -30.49 -17.93
N ASP A 108 17.05 -30.68 -17.65
CA ASP A 108 16.20 -29.65 -17.02
C ASP A 108 16.80 -29.10 -15.72
N LYS A 109 17.52 -29.95 -14.97
CA LYS A 109 18.22 -29.55 -13.73
C LYS A 109 19.37 -28.60 -13.99
N ASP A 110 20.07 -28.70 -15.11
CA ASP A 110 21.20 -27.83 -15.45
C ASP A 110 20.71 -26.42 -15.79
N LEU A 111 19.60 -26.33 -16.53
CA LEU A 111 18.89 -25.07 -16.79
C LEU A 111 18.36 -24.45 -15.49
N SER A 112 17.66 -25.26 -14.69
CA SER A 112 17.06 -24.82 -13.42
C SER A 112 18.10 -24.28 -12.45
N ARG A 113 19.27 -24.93 -12.37
CA ARG A 113 20.39 -24.47 -11.52
C ARG A 113 20.84 -23.07 -11.90
N TYR A 114 20.93 -22.73 -13.18
CA TYR A 114 21.29 -21.38 -13.59
C TYR A 114 20.13 -20.38 -13.36
N ILE A 115 18.93 -20.71 -13.84
CA ILE A 115 17.75 -19.83 -13.82
C ILE A 115 17.29 -19.46 -12.40
N TYR A 116 17.43 -20.38 -11.44
CA TYR A 116 17.06 -20.16 -10.05
C TYR A 116 18.27 -19.91 -9.14
N SER A 117 19.42 -19.54 -9.71
CA SER A 117 20.59 -19.11 -8.94
C SER A 117 20.66 -17.61 -8.77
N THR A 118 21.55 -17.19 -7.86
CA THR A 118 21.96 -15.80 -7.67
C THR A 118 22.74 -15.21 -8.85
N TYR A 119 22.92 -15.95 -9.96
CA TYR A 119 23.56 -15.42 -11.16
C TYR A 119 22.57 -14.58 -11.98
N ILE A 120 21.27 -14.79 -11.79
CA ILE A 120 20.24 -13.93 -12.37
C ILE A 120 20.15 -12.65 -11.52
N PRO A 121 20.26 -11.46 -12.14
CA PRO A 121 20.18 -10.20 -11.40
C PRO A 121 18.78 -10.00 -10.82
N ASP A 122 18.72 -9.57 -9.57
CA ASP A 122 17.49 -9.18 -8.90
C ASP A 122 17.03 -7.79 -9.32
N TYR A 123 15.73 -7.56 -9.26
CA TYR A 123 15.15 -6.25 -9.48
C TYR A 123 13.89 -6.05 -8.63
N HIS A 124 13.64 -4.80 -8.23
CA HIS A 124 12.42 -4.39 -7.56
C HIS A 124 11.55 -3.60 -8.56
N PRO A 125 10.38 -4.11 -8.99
CA PRO A 125 9.55 -3.52 -10.05
C PRO A 125 9.26 -2.02 -9.87
N PHE A 126 8.88 -1.61 -8.66
CA PHE A 126 8.58 -0.19 -8.37
C PHE A 126 9.82 0.70 -8.39
N GLN A 127 10.96 0.22 -7.89
CA GLN A 127 12.17 1.03 -7.85
C GLN A 127 12.72 1.19 -9.27
N LEU A 128 12.73 0.11 -10.06
CA LEU A 128 13.11 0.17 -11.48
C LEU A 128 12.22 1.14 -12.24
N TYR A 129 10.89 1.06 -12.07
CA TYR A 129 9.96 2.02 -12.69
C TYR A 129 10.32 3.45 -12.31
N MET A 130 10.49 3.75 -11.01
CA MET A 130 10.85 5.09 -10.55
C MET A 130 12.23 5.55 -11.05
N GLU A 131 13.19 4.64 -11.21
CA GLU A 131 14.53 4.91 -11.74
C GLU A 131 14.51 5.25 -13.24
N GLU A 132 13.68 4.57 -14.03
CA GLU A 132 13.56 4.71 -15.48
C GLU A 132 12.65 5.87 -15.94
N LEU A 133 11.96 6.55 -15.02
CA LEU A 133 11.12 7.69 -15.34
C LEU A 133 11.87 8.78 -16.12
N PRO A 134 11.21 9.45 -17.09
CA PRO A 134 11.76 10.60 -17.76
C PRO A 134 11.96 11.76 -16.79
N GLN A 135 12.66 12.81 -17.25
CA GLN A 135 12.66 14.08 -16.54
C GLN A 135 11.25 14.67 -16.56
N TRP A 136 10.83 15.24 -15.43
CA TRP A 136 9.59 16.00 -15.36
C TRP A 136 9.67 17.24 -16.25
N ASP A 137 8.66 17.42 -17.08
CA ASP A 137 8.56 18.53 -18.03
C ASP A 137 8.08 19.86 -17.42
N GLY A 138 7.77 19.89 -16.13
CA GLY A 138 7.33 21.09 -15.41
C GLY A 138 5.81 21.34 -15.43
N VAL A 139 5.02 20.50 -16.12
CA VAL A 139 3.56 20.64 -16.15
C VAL A 139 2.94 19.88 -14.98
N ASP A 140 2.09 20.55 -14.21
CA ASP A 140 1.36 19.96 -13.08
C ASP A 140 0.17 19.13 -13.56
N ARG A 141 0.42 17.84 -13.77
CA ARG A 141 -0.61 16.87 -14.20
C ARG A 141 -1.33 16.24 -13.02
N LEU A 142 -0.70 16.20 -11.85
CA LEU A 142 -1.28 15.60 -10.66
C LEU A 142 -2.50 16.37 -10.18
N THR A 143 -2.43 17.71 -10.14
CA THR A 143 -3.58 18.56 -9.83
C THR A 143 -4.72 18.33 -10.82
N GLN A 144 -4.42 18.29 -12.12
CA GLN A 144 -5.42 18.03 -13.17
C GLN A 144 -6.09 16.66 -12.99
N LEU A 145 -5.33 15.63 -12.60
CA LEU A 145 -5.87 14.32 -12.29
C LEU A 145 -6.79 14.34 -11.06
N ALA A 146 -6.41 15.06 -10.00
CA ALA A 146 -7.24 15.21 -8.80
C ALA A 146 -8.58 15.89 -9.10
N LEU A 147 -8.56 16.94 -9.94
CA LEU A 147 -9.74 17.70 -10.37
C LEU A 147 -10.75 16.86 -11.17
N ARG A 148 -10.33 15.74 -11.78
CA ARG A 148 -11.25 14.79 -12.43
C ARG A 148 -12.20 14.12 -11.44
N VAL A 149 -11.80 14.01 -10.18
CA VAL A 149 -12.60 13.42 -9.09
C VAL A 149 -13.43 14.49 -8.39
N SER A 150 -12.80 15.56 -7.90
CA SER A 150 -13.46 16.66 -7.20
C SER A 150 -12.61 17.94 -7.28
N ASP A 151 -13.29 19.08 -7.30
CA ASP A 151 -12.71 20.42 -7.22
C ASP A 151 -12.53 20.92 -5.77
N CYS A 152 -12.95 20.13 -4.77
CA CYS A 152 -12.74 20.46 -3.37
C CYS A 152 -11.23 20.66 -3.07
N PRO A 153 -10.81 21.83 -2.55
CA PRO A 153 -9.39 22.11 -2.31
C PRO A 153 -8.72 21.10 -1.38
N HIS A 154 -9.43 20.63 -0.36
CA HIS A 154 -8.93 19.62 0.58
C HIS A 154 -8.66 18.27 -0.10
N TRP A 155 -9.48 17.89 -1.09
CA TRP A 155 -9.24 16.70 -1.90
C TRP A 155 -7.99 16.86 -2.75
N VAL A 156 -7.87 17.97 -3.50
CA VAL A 156 -6.74 18.20 -4.40
C VAL A 156 -5.42 18.18 -3.62
N GLN A 157 -5.35 18.93 -2.50
CA GLN A 157 -4.17 18.95 -1.64
C GLN A 157 -3.91 17.59 -0.98
N GLY A 158 -4.94 16.95 -0.43
CA GLY A 158 -4.80 15.66 0.24
C GLY A 158 -4.38 14.54 -0.71
N PHE A 159 -4.93 14.51 -1.93
CA PHE A 159 -4.57 13.55 -2.96
C PHE A 159 -3.12 13.74 -3.40
N HIS A 160 -2.64 14.98 -3.50
CA HIS A 160 -1.25 15.29 -3.80
C HIS A 160 -0.31 14.72 -2.72
N ILE A 161 -0.55 15.06 -1.44
CA ILE A 161 0.25 14.54 -0.31
C ILE A 161 0.23 13.01 -0.30
N TRP A 162 -0.94 12.40 -0.51
CA TRP A 162 -1.06 10.95 -0.54
C TRP A 162 -0.31 10.31 -1.70
N MET A 163 -0.35 10.89 -2.92
CA MET A 163 0.42 10.41 -4.07
C MET A 163 1.94 10.58 -3.88
N LEU A 164 2.38 11.63 -3.17
CA LEU A 164 3.78 11.77 -2.76
C LEU A 164 4.19 10.63 -1.82
N GLY A 165 3.37 10.32 -0.81
CA GLY A 165 3.59 9.18 0.09
C GLY A 165 3.68 7.84 -0.65
N LEU A 166 2.79 7.62 -1.63
CA LEU A 166 2.82 6.44 -2.49
C LEU A 166 4.12 6.39 -3.32
N ALA A 167 4.50 7.49 -3.97
CA ALA A 167 5.72 7.57 -4.79
C ALA A 167 7.00 7.40 -3.94
N ALA A 168 7.01 7.89 -2.70
CA ALA A 168 8.11 7.71 -1.76
C ALA A 168 8.30 6.24 -1.37
N GLN A 169 7.19 5.52 -1.10
CA GLN A 169 7.23 4.06 -0.86
C GLN A 169 7.76 3.30 -2.07
N TRP A 170 7.28 3.64 -3.27
CA TRP A 170 7.72 2.98 -4.51
C TRP A 170 9.19 3.23 -4.83
N SER A 171 9.72 4.41 -4.45
CA SER A 171 11.13 4.77 -4.61
C SER A 171 12.04 4.15 -3.54
N GLY A 172 11.50 3.43 -2.55
CA GLY A 172 12.28 2.94 -1.41
C GLY A 172 12.80 4.05 -0.50
N LEU A 173 12.20 5.25 -0.57
CA LEU A 173 12.54 6.40 0.26
C LEU A 173 11.71 6.49 1.54
N ALA A 174 10.72 5.59 1.71
CA ALA A 174 9.87 5.57 2.89
C ALA A 174 10.72 5.58 4.17
N GLY A 175 10.62 6.68 4.91
CA GLY A 175 11.30 6.87 6.18
C GLY A 175 10.56 6.16 7.32
N ILE A 176 10.47 6.84 8.46
CA ILE A 176 9.77 6.32 9.66
C ILE A 176 8.25 6.25 9.45
N HIS A 177 7.72 7.01 8.49
CA HIS A 177 6.28 7.19 8.29
C HIS A 177 5.79 6.39 7.09
N ALA A 178 4.84 5.49 7.34
CA ALA A 178 4.08 4.85 6.28
C ALA A 178 3.00 5.80 5.74
N ASN A 179 2.59 5.62 4.48
CA ASN A 179 1.42 6.31 3.94
C ASN A 179 0.14 5.77 4.63
N SER A 180 -0.22 6.40 5.75
CA SER A 180 -1.20 5.89 6.70
C SER A 180 -2.59 6.50 6.55
N VAL A 181 -2.77 7.34 5.52
CA VAL A 181 -4.05 7.88 5.08
C VAL A 181 -4.51 7.14 3.81
N ALA A 182 -5.81 6.88 3.70
CA ALA A 182 -6.42 6.28 2.52
C ALA A 182 -7.48 7.22 1.90
N PRO A 183 -7.36 7.59 0.63
CA PRO A 183 -8.43 8.25 -0.12
C PRO A 183 -9.62 7.30 -0.26
N ILE A 184 -10.82 7.78 0.04
CA ILE A 184 -12.08 7.03 -0.08
C ILE A 184 -13.01 7.80 -1.02
N LEU A 185 -13.28 7.23 -2.20
CA LEU A 185 -14.17 7.81 -3.18
C LEU A 185 -15.60 7.36 -2.89
N VAL A 186 -16.48 8.31 -2.59
CA VAL A 186 -17.86 8.06 -2.16
C VAL A 186 -18.84 8.57 -3.21
N SER A 187 -19.82 7.76 -3.59
CA SER A 187 -20.96 8.26 -4.38
C SER A 187 -22.12 7.29 -4.28
N GLN A 188 -23.33 7.80 -4.00
CA GLN A 188 -24.55 6.98 -3.94
C GLN A 188 -24.91 6.39 -5.30
N GLU A 189 -24.62 7.14 -6.37
CA GLU A 189 -24.89 6.68 -7.73
C GLU A 189 -23.79 5.71 -8.20
N GLN A 190 -24.23 4.59 -8.75
CA GLN A 190 -23.34 3.65 -9.41
C GLN A 190 -22.86 4.20 -10.77
N GLY A 191 -21.80 3.62 -11.32
CA GLY A 191 -21.32 3.99 -12.66
C GLY A 191 -20.43 5.24 -12.73
N ARG A 192 -20.06 5.85 -11.60
CA ARG A 192 -19.14 7.01 -11.55
C ARG A 192 -17.65 6.70 -11.83
N GLN A 193 -17.34 5.47 -12.26
CA GLN A 193 -15.97 4.99 -12.55
C GLN A 193 -14.99 5.05 -11.36
N LYS A 194 -15.45 5.04 -10.11
CA LYS A 194 -14.60 5.08 -8.89
C LYS A 194 -13.54 3.97 -8.86
N SER A 195 -13.95 2.71 -8.97
CA SER A 195 -13.01 1.57 -8.95
C SER A 195 -12.10 1.54 -10.18
N THR A 196 -12.59 2.01 -11.33
CA THR A 196 -11.79 2.19 -12.55
C THR A 196 -10.71 3.26 -12.34
N PHE A 197 -11.05 4.38 -11.70
CA PHE A 197 -10.09 5.43 -11.36
C PHE A 197 -8.98 4.89 -10.45
N CYS A 198 -9.32 4.22 -9.34
CA CYS A 198 -8.34 3.61 -8.44
C CYS A 198 -7.36 2.69 -9.18
N LYS A 199 -7.87 1.83 -10.08
CA LYS A 199 -7.06 0.94 -10.91
C LYS A 199 -6.24 1.70 -11.96
N SER A 200 -6.79 2.79 -12.50
CA SER A 200 -6.16 3.61 -13.52
C SER A 200 -4.97 4.43 -12.98
N LEU A 201 -4.85 4.62 -11.66
CA LEU A 201 -3.66 5.22 -11.05
C LEU A 201 -2.40 4.38 -11.30
N MET A 202 -2.56 3.07 -11.47
CA MET A 202 -1.45 2.14 -11.68
C MET A 202 -0.97 2.19 -13.13
N PRO A 203 0.33 2.47 -13.38
CA PRO A 203 0.93 2.35 -14.70
C PRO A 203 0.73 0.94 -15.26
N MET A 204 0.61 0.80 -16.58
CA MET A 204 0.36 -0.50 -17.24
C MET A 204 1.35 -1.58 -16.80
N VAL A 205 2.63 -1.23 -16.70
CA VAL A 205 3.72 -2.14 -16.29
C VAL A 205 3.62 -2.60 -14.84
N LEU A 206 2.98 -1.81 -13.97
CA LEU A 206 2.80 -2.11 -12.54
C LEU A 206 1.37 -2.54 -12.18
N ARG A 207 0.45 -2.59 -13.15
CA ARG A 207 -0.97 -2.91 -12.92
C ARG A 207 -1.20 -4.26 -12.25
N ARG A 208 -0.29 -5.23 -12.44
CA ARG A 208 -0.35 -6.54 -11.75
C ARG A 208 -0.20 -6.45 -10.22
N TYR A 209 0.34 -5.34 -9.71
CA TYR A 209 0.54 -5.07 -8.28
C TYR A 209 -0.60 -4.24 -7.66
N TYR A 210 -1.77 -4.25 -8.29
CA TYR A 210 -3.01 -3.69 -7.77
C TYR A 210 -3.90 -4.79 -7.20
N VAL A 211 -4.47 -4.57 -6.01
CA VAL A 211 -5.51 -5.46 -5.46
C VAL A 211 -6.86 -4.76 -5.58
N ASP A 212 -7.78 -5.34 -6.37
CA ASP A 212 -9.11 -4.73 -6.57
C ASP A 212 -9.96 -4.73 -5.30
N ASN A 213 -9.88 -5.75 -4.45
CA ASN A 213 -10.64 -5.86 -3.20
C ASN A 213 -9.82 -6.49 -2.07
N LEU A 214 -9.41 -5.67 -1.10
CA LEU A 214 -8.67 -6.10 0.07
C LEU A 214 -9.57 -6.88 1.04
N LYS A 215 -9.36 -8.19 1.11
CA LYS A 215 -10.02 -9.00 2.14
C LYS A 215 -9.21 -8.95 3.44
N LEU A 216 -9.81 -8.39 4.48
CA LEU A 216 -9.30 -8.47 5.86
C LEU A 216 -9.65 -9.85 6.42
N THR A 217 -8.90 -10.87 5.97
CA THR A 217 -8.97 -12.28 6.37
C THR A 217 -7.89 -12.58 7.42
N SER A 218 -7.52 -13.86 7.57
CA SER A 218 -6.55 -14.38 8.54
C SER A 218 -5.28 -13.54 8.68
N GLN A 219 -4.69 -13.58 9.88
CA GLN A 219 -3.40 -12.95 10.21
C GLN A 219 -2.31 -13.32 9.19
N GLY A 220 -1.51 -12.32 8.77
CA GLY A 220 -0.35 -12.49 7.90
C GLY A 220 -0.59 -12.23 6.41
N GLN A 221 -1.82 -12.41 5.91
CA GLN A 221 -2.09 -12.20 4.48
C GLN A 221 -2.06 -10.72 4.09
N ALA A 222 -2.64 -9.85 4.92
CA ALA A 222 -2.68 -8.42 4.64
C ALA A 222 -1.28 -7.78 4.76
N GLU A 223 -0.50 -8.22 5.74
CA GLU A 223 0.90 -7.84 5.92
C GLU A 223 1.73 -8.25 4.71
N ARG A 224 1.50 -9.45 4.16
CA ARG A 224 2.14 -9.89 2.90
C ARG A 224 1.79 -8.98 1.73
N LEU A 225 0.51 -8.66 1.55
CA LEU A 225 0.06 -7.75 0.48
C LEU A 225 0.69 -6.35 0.61
N LEU A 226 0.92 -5.86 1.83
CA LEU A 226 1.58 -4.58 2.07
C LEU A 226 3.05 -4.55 1.60
N ALA A 227 3.73 -5.69 1.61
CA ALA A 227 5.11 -5.82 1.13
C ALA A 227 5.20 -6.11 -0.38
N GLU A 228 4.21 -6.79 -0.96
CA GLU A 228 4.27 -7.29 -2.34
C GLU A 228 3.52 -6.42 -3.36
N MET A 229 2.56 -5.60 -2.93
CA MET A 229 1.68 -4.82 -3.81
C MET A 229 1.97 -3.32 -3.73
N GLY A 230 1.57 -2.56 -4.75
CA GLY A 230 1.75 -1.11 -4.81
C GLY A 230 0.55 -0.33 -4.31
N LEU A 231 -0.65 -0.85 -4.58
CA LEU A 231 -1.90 -0.19 -4.22
C LEU A 231 -2.97 -1.22 -3.87
N LEU A 232 -3.54 -1.08 -2.67
CA LEU A 232 -4.58 -1.95 -2.13
C LEU A 232 -5.91 -1.19 -2.12
N ASN A 233 -6.87 -1.64 -2.92
CA ASN A 233 -8.20 -1.05 -2.95
C ASN A 233 -9.14 -1.74 -1.94
N MET A 234 -9.74 -0.92 -1.08
CA MET A 234 -10.80 -1.27 -0.15
C MET A 234 -12.14 -1.01 -0.85
N ASP A 235 -12.48 -1.91 -1.78
CA ASP A 235 -13.74 -1.82 -2.52
C ASP A 235 -14.93 -2.06 -1.60
N GLU A 236 -15.99 -1.31 -1.81
CA GLU A 236 -17.20 -1.34 -0.95
C GLU A 236 -16.86 -1.17 0.53
N PHE A 237 -16.12 -0.11 0.86
CA PHE A 237 -15.62 0.18 2.20
C PHE A 237 -16.69 0.13 3.30
N ASP A 238 -17.93 0.51 2.98
CA ASP A 238 -19.08 0.45 3.87
C ASP A 238 -19.49 -0.97 4.30
N LYS A 239 -19.00 -2.02 3.60
CA LYS A 239 -19.29 -3.42 3.94
C LYS A 239 -18.32 -4.02 4.95
N TYR A 240 -17.22 -3.36 5.29
CA TYR A 240 -16.35 -3.88 6.35
C TYR A 240 -17.06 -3.84 7.69
N ALA A 241 -17.09 -4.99 8.37
CA ALA A 241 -17.63 -5.07 9.72
C ALA A 241 -16.84 -4.16 10.68
N GLU A 242 -17.53 -3.51 11.61
CA GLU A 242 -16.92 -2.65 12.65
C GLU A 242 -15.80 -3.35 13.43
N SER A 243 -15.91 -4.67 13.63
CA SER A 243 -14.90 -5.49 14.31
C SER A 243 -13.56 -5.55 13.56
N LYS A 244 -13.54 -5.29 12.25
CA LYS A 244 -12.33 -5.30 11.41
C LYS A 244 -11.65 -3.93 11.32
N MET A 245 -12.33 -2.85 11.70
CA MET A 245 -11.77 -1.49 11.66
C MET A 245 -10.50 -1.32 12.51
N PRO A 246 -10.38 -1.88 13.73
CA PRO A 246 -9.13 -1.80 14.49
C PRO A 246 -7.95 -2.47 13.78
N LEU A 247 -8.18 -3.63 13.14
CA LEU A 247 -7.17 -4.35 12.37
C LEU A 247 -6.71 -3.52 11.17
N LEU A 248 -7.65 -2.95 10.41
CA LEU A 248 -7.35 -2.08 9.28
C LEU A 248 -6.51 -0.87 9.71
N LYS A 249 -6.92 -0.18 10.79
CA LYS A 249 -6.18 0.97 11.32
C LYS A 249 -4.75 0.61 11.72
N ASN A 250 -4.55 -0.57 12.30
CA ASN A 250 -3.21 -1.07 12.62
C ASN A 250 -2.38 -1.28 11.34
N LEU A 251 -2.93 -2.00 10.35
CA LEU A 251 -2.27 -2.23 9.05
C LEU A 251 -1.88 -0.92 8.35
N MET A 252 -2.75 0.09 8.38
CA MET A 252 -2.48 1.41 7.81
C MET A 252 -1.30 2.12 8.48
N GLN A 253 -1.02 1.83 9.76
CA GLN A 253 0.08 2.44 10.51
C GLN A 253 1.41 1.70 10.39
N MET A 254 1.43 0.44 9.95
CA MET A 254 2.65 -0.35 9.84
C MET A 254 3.61 0.25 8.79
N SER A 255 4.87 0.50 9.19
CA SER A 255 5.97 0.94 8.31
C SER A 255 6.87 -0.23 7.90
N ASP A 256 7.22 -1.07 8.86
CA ASP A 256 8.10 -2.24 8.69
C ASP A 256 7.32 -3.53 8.96
N LEU A 257 7.48 -4.50 8.07
CA LEU A 257 6.69 -5.72 8.08
C LEU A 257 7.59 -6.91 8.42
N ASN A 258 7.32 -7.57 9.54
CA ASN A 258 7.94 -8.85 9.90
C ASN A 258 7.09 -9.98 9.30
N ILE A 259 7.49 -10.49 8.13
CA ILE A 259 6.71 -11.46 7.37
C ILE A 259 7.44 -12.80 7.36
N ARG A 260 6.69 -13.88 7.58
CA ARG A 260 7.13 -15.25 7.33
C ARG A 260 6.47 -15.76 6.05
N LYS A 261 7.27 -16.00 5.00
CA LYS A 261 6.77 -16.62 3.77
C LYS A 261 6.52 -18.12 4.01
N ALA A 262 5.50 -18.68 3.36
CA ALA A 262 5.01 -20.04 3.63
C ALA A 262 6.10 -21.14 3.48
N TYR A 263 7.09 -20.91 2.64
CA TYR A 263 8.21 -21.81 2.36
C TYR A 263 9.52 -21.44 3.08
N GLN A 264 9.53 -20.36 3.86
CA GLN A 264 10.71 -19.94 4.63
C GLN A 264 10.50 -20.21 6.13
N GLN A 265 11.53 -20.77 6.76
CA GLN A 265 11.50 -21.04 8.21
C GLN A 265 11.71 -19.77 9.04
N SER A 266 12.42 -18.77 8.50
CA SER A 266 12.71 -17.51 9.18
C SER A 266 11.76 -16.38 8.78
N PHE A 267 11.54 -15.45 9.72
CA PHE A 267 10.91 -14.17 9.42
C PHE A 267 11.91 -13.27 8.69
N ARG A 268 11.41 -12.50 7.73
CA ARG A 268 12.14 -11.43 7.07
C ARG A 268 11.46 -10.09 7.35
N GLN A 269 12.28 -9.08 7.61
CA GLN A 269 11.83 -7.69 7.56
C GLN A 269 11.76 -7.27 6.10
N LEU A 270 10.56 -6.95 5.64
CA LEU A 270 10.34 -6.39 4.32
C LEU A 270 9.78 -4.96 4.48
N PRO A 271 10.26 -4.02 3.66
CA PRO A 271 9.71 -2.68 3.65
C PRO A 271 8.27 -2.72 3.14
N ARG A 272 7.43 -1.82 3.64
CA ARG A 272 6.09 -1.62 3.10
C ARG A 272 6.17 -0.90 1.76
N VAL A 273 5.55 -1.47 0.74
CA VAL A 273 5.44 -0.90 -0.61
C VAL A 273 4.04 -0.33 -0.84
N ALA A 274 3.01 -0.95 -0.27
CA ALA A 274 1.63 -0.64 -0.64
C ALA A 274 1.05 0.59 0.09
N SER A 275 0.31 1.39 -0.68
CA SER A 275 -0.63 2.40 -0.18
C SER A 275 -2.07 1.88 -0.24
N PHE A 276 -2.97 2.50 0.52
CA PHE A 276 -4.40 2.14 0.53
C PHE A 276 -5.23 3.20 -0.21
N ILE A 277 -6.25 2.74 -0.93
CA ILE A 277 -7.32 3.55 -1.53
C ILE A 277 -8.64 2.80 -1.34
N GLY A 278 -9.78 3.45 -1.44
CA GLY A 278 -11.07 2.77 -1.29
C GLY A 278 -12.20 3.43 -2.06
N THR A 279 -13.29 2.69 -2.20
CA THR A 279 -14.53 3.15 -2.81
C THR A 279 -15.70 2.82 -1.90
N SER A 280 -16.72 3.66 -1.88
CA SER A 280 -17.98 3.34 -1.21
C SER A 280 -19.17 3.86 -2.00
N ASN A 281 -20.29 3.15 -1.86
CA ASN A 281 -21.57 3.58 -2.40
C ASN A 281 -22.46 4.23 -1.34
N ARG A 282 -21.94 4.41 -0.11
CA ARG A 282 -22.69 4.92 1.03
C ARG A 282 -21.93 6.05 1.70
N PHE A 283 -22.67 7.09 2.11
CA PHE A 283 -22.07 8.20 2.86
C PHE A 283 -21.86 7.84 4.32
N ASP A 284 -22.71 6.97 4.89
CA ASP A 284 -22.67 6.57 6.30
C ASP A 284 -21.57 5.53 6.61
N LEU A 285 -20.35 5.74 6.10
CA LEU A 285 -19.26 4.76 6.09
C LEU A 285 -18.31 4.86 7.31
N LEU A 286 -18.29 6.00 8.01
CA LEU A 286 -17.41 6.22 9.15
C LEU A 286 -18.16 6.17 10.48
N THR A 287 -17.70 5.36 11.43
CA THR A 287 -18.34 5.19 12.76
C THR A 287 -17.54 5.75 13.93
N ASP A 288 -16.22 5.92 13.77
CA ASP A 288 -15.30 6.39 14.82
C ASP A 288 -14.63 7.71 14.39
N PRO A 289 -15.06 8.86 14.94
CA PRO A 289 -14.48 10.16 14.63
C PRO A 289 -12.97 10.27 14.94
N THR A 290 -12.49 9.64 16.02
CA THR A 290 -11.06 9.66 16.37
C THR A 290 -10.20 8.92 15.36
N GLY A 291 -10.76 7.89 14.73
CA GLY A 291 -10.11 7.08 13.72
C GLY A 291 -10.20 7.64 12.31
N SER A 292 -11.15 8.55 12.05
CA SER A 292 -11.49 9.03 10.71
C SER A 292 -10.40 9.85 10.04
N ARG A 293 -9.49 10.46 10.82
CA ARG A 293 -8.33 11.22 10.31
C ARG A 293 -7.42 10.43 9.35
N ARG A 294 -7.57 9.11 9.29
CA ARG A 294 -6.85 8.21 8.37
C ARG A 294 -7.56 8.02 7.02
N PHE A 295 -8.71 8.66 6.82
CA PHE A 295 -9.50 8.55 5.59
C PHE A 295 -9.68 9.94 4.99
N LEU A 296 -9.25 10.11 3.74
CA LEU A 296 -9.53 11.30 2.94
C LEU A 296 -10.80 10.99 2.14
N CYS A 297 -11.97 11.26 2.71
CA CYS A 297 -13.23 11.00 2.02
C CYS A 297 -13.55 12.13 1.04
N VAL A 298 -14.04 11.77 -0.14
CA VAL A 298 -14.48 12.73 -1.15
C VAL A 298 -15.74 12.22 -1.82
N GLU A 299 -16.71 13.12 -2.00
CA GLU A 299 -17.88 12.86 -2.82
C GLU A 299 -17.52 12.98 -4.30
N VAL A 300 -17.94 11.98 -5.08
CA VAL A 300 -17.77 11.92 -6.53
C VAL A 300 -19.11 12.21 -7.18
N GLU A 301 -19.29 13.47 -7.58
CA GLU A 301 -20.53 14.01 -8.17
C GLU A 301 -20.63 13.81 -9.69
N ARG A 302 -19.50 13.52 -10.37
CA ARG A 302 -19.39 13.35 -11.83
C ARG A 302 -18.71 12.04 -12.20
N VAL A 303 -18.92 11.56 -13.43
CA VAL A 303 -18.19 10.39 -13.93
C VAL A 303 -16.72 10.78 -14.07
N ILE A 304 -15.83 9.99 -13.46
CA ILE A 304 -14.39 10.29 -13.49
C ILE A 304 -13.81 9.90 -14.85
N ASP A 305 -13.17 10.84 -15.54
CA ASP A 305 -12.44 10.54 -16.77
C ASP A 305 -11.11 9.83 -16.47
N CYS A 306 -11.07 8.53 -16.76
CA CYS A 306 -9.90 7.66 -16.56
C CYS A 306 -9.03 7.51 -17.83
N THR A 307 -9.28 8.30 -18.87
CA THR A 307 -8.55 8.20 -20.14
C THR A 307 -7.29 9.07 -20.15
N HIS A 308 -6.34 8.74 -21.03
CA HIS A 308 -5.13 9.53 -21.29
C HIS A 308 -4.36 9.98 -20.03
N ILE A 309 -4.22 9.08 -19.04
CA ILE A 309 -3.39 9.33 -17.87
C ILE A 309 -1.93 9.15 -18.26
N GLU A 310 -1.15 10.23 -18.26
CA GLU A 310 0.28 10.23 -18.54
C GLU A 310 1.08 9.81 -17.29
N HIS A 311 1.05 8.52 -16.96
CA HIS A 311 1.68 7.98 -15.75
C HIS A 311 3.14 8.40 -15.61
N ASP A 312 3.95 8.26 -16.66
CA ASP A 312 5.39 8.53 -16.58
C ASP A 312 5.67 9.98 -16.19
N GLN A 313 4.91 10.95 -16.73
CA GLN A 313 5.07 12.36 -16.35
C GLN A 313 4.49 12.68 -14.96
N ILE A 314 3.38 12.06 -14.55
CA ILE A 314 2.83 12.22 -13.20
C ILE A 314 3.83 11.71 -12.15
N TYR A 315 4.38 10.51 -12.35
CA TYR A 315 5.37 9.96 -11.43
C TYR A 315 6.71 10.68 -11.51
N ALA A 316 7.09 11.23 -12.68
CA ALA A 316 8.25 12.12 -12.79
C ALA A 316 8.06 13.41 -12.00
N GLN A 317 6.87 14.03 -12.04
CA GLN A 317 6.51 15.19 -11.20
C GLN A 317 6.68 14.84 -9.72
N LEU A 318 6.06 13.74 -9.26
CA LEU A 318 6.15 13.28 -7.87
C LEU A 318 7.61 13.03 -7.45
N LYS A 319 8.41 12.37 -8.30
CA LYS A 319 9.84 12.12 -8.04
C LYS A 319 10.62 13.43 -7.93
N ALA A 320 10.40 14.40 -8.83
CA ALA A 320 11.07 15.69 -8.80
C ALA A 320 10.74 16.47 -7.52
N GLU A 321 9.47 16.47 -7.10
CA GLU A 321 9.01 17.09 -5.88
C GLU A 321 9.61 16.45 -4.62
N LEU A 322 9.66 15.11 -4.55
CA LEU A 322 10.33 14.39 -3.47
C LEU A 322 11.82 14.72 -3.38
N LEU A 323 12.52 14.79 -4.52
CA LEU A 323 13.93 15.19 -4.59
C LEU A 323 14.15 16.64 -4.15
N ALA A 324 13.16 17.52 -4.38
CA ALA A 324 13.15 18.89 -3.88
C ALA A 324 12.82 18.99 -2.38
N GLY A 325 12.57 17.86 -1.70
CA GLY A 325 12.28 17.82 -0.26
C GLY A 325 10.83 18.16 0.09
N ARG A 326 9.88 18.04 -0.85
CA ARG A 326 8.46 18.11 -0.53
C ARG A 326 8.08 17.01 0.46
N ARG A 327 7.18 17.37 1.37
CA ARG A 327 6.67 16.46 2.41
C ARG A 327 5.69 15.45 1.82
N ASP A 328 5.83 14.19 2.24
CA ASP A 328 5.06 13.03 1.77
C ASP A 328 4.17 12.41 2.87
N TRP A 329 4.02 13.08 4.02
CA TRP A 329 3.12 12.71 5.10
C TRP A 329 2.18 13.87 5.50
N PHE A 330 1.03 13.52 6.07
CA PHE A 330 0.06 14.46 6.63
C PHE A 330 0.52 14.96 8.00
N THR A 331 0.36 16.25 8.28
CA THR A 331 0.58 16.77 9.64
C THR A 331 -0.62 16.52 10.54
N LYS A 332 -0.45 16.77 11.85
CA LYS A 332 -1.56 16.69 12.80
C LYS A 332 -2.68 17.67 12.49
N GLU A 333 -2.33 18.86 12.01
CA GLU A 333 -3.28 19.90 11.62
C GLU A 333 -4.06 19.46 10.37
N GLU A 334 -3.39 18.89 9.38
CA GLU A 334 -4.05 18.33 8.19
C GLU A 334 -4.94 17.14 8.55
N GLU A 335 -4.50 16.23 9.42
CA GLU A 335 -5.30 15.13 9.97
C GLU A 335 -6.57 15.64 10.69
N GLN A 336 -6.49 16.76 11.42
CA GLN A 336 -7.65 17.39 12.06
C GLN A 336 -8.62 17.96 11.02
N VAL A 337 -8.10 18.60 9.97
CA VAL A 337 -8.93 19.08 8.86
C VAL A 337 -9.65 17.92 8.18
N LEU A 338 -8.98 16.78 7.94
CA LEU A 338 -9.62 15.57 7.42
C LEU A 338 -10.76 15.10 8.34
N GLN A 339 -10.55 15.10 9.65
CA GLN A 339 -11.56 14.68 10.62
C GLN A 339 -12.81 15.57 10.59
N VAL A 340 -12.65 16.88 10.41
CA VAL A 340 -13.77 17.84 10.27
C VAL A 340 -14.49 17.64 8.93
N GLN A 341 -13.75 17.55 7.82
CA GLN A 341 -14.35 17.32 6.50
C GLN A 341 -15.09 15.97 6.41
N ASN A 342 -14.66 14.99 7.21
CA ASN A 342 -15.29 13.69 7.29
C ASN A 342 -16.64 13.67 8.03
N GLU A 343 -17.07 14.78 8.65
CA GLU A 343 -18.35 14.87 9.37
C GLU A 343 -19.55 14.48 8.50
N ALA A 344 -19.53 14.88 7.23
CA ALA A 344 -20.57 14.53 6.25
C ALA A 344 -20.66 13.02 5.95
N PHE A 345 -19.61 12.26 6.26
CA PHE A 345 -19.53 10.81 6.02
C PHE A 345 -19.67 9.98 7.30
N TYR A 346 -20.00 10.62 8.44
CA TYR A 346 -20.29 9.89 9.66
C TYR A 346 -21.66 9.22 9.60
N ARG A 347 -21.69 7.98 10.06
CA ARG A 347 -22.94 7.28 10.31
C ARG A 347 -23.70 8.00 11.40
N VAL A 348 -24.89 8.48 11.05
CA VAL A 348 -25.88 9.02 11.99
C VAL A 348 -26.43 7.84 12.80
N CYS A 349 -26.35 7.94 14.12
CA CYS A 349 -26.92 6.94 15.01
C CYS A 349 -28.33 7.40 15.42
N PRO A 350 -29.42 6.70 15.07
CA PRO A 350 -30.77 7.12 15.47
C PRO A 350 -30.93 7.28 16.99
N ALA A 351 -30.16 6.52 17.79
CA ALA A 351 -30.16 6.67 19.25
C ALA A 351 -29.49 7.96 19.73
N GLU A 352 -28.59 8.56 18.94
CA GLU A 352 -28.02 9.87 19.20
C GLU A 352 -29.08 10.96 19.00
N ASP A 353 -29.92 10.86 17.96
CA ASP A 353 -31.06 11.78 17.75
C ASP A 353 -32.10 11.67 18.88
N VAL A 354 -32.42 10.44 19.29
CA VAL A 354 -33.31 10.20 20.44
C VAL A 354 -32.66 10.72 21.72
N PHE A 355 -31.36 10.54 21.90
CA PHE A 355 -30.63 11.13 23.02
C PHE A 355 -30.76 12.66 23.01
N HIS A 356 -30.51 13.35 21.90
CA HIS A 356 -30.62 14.80 21.79
C HIS A 356 -32.06 15.34 21.93
N SER A 357 -33.07 14.49 21.72
CA SER A 357 -34.47 14.83 21.95
C SER A 357 -34.79 14.95 23.45
N TYR A 358 -34.12 14.17 24.31
CA TYR A 358 -34.43 14.09 25.75
C TYR A 358 -33.32 14.60 26.66
N PHE A 359 -32.09 14.63 26.19
CA PHE A 359 -30.91 15.03 26.93
C PHE A 359 -30.07 16.00 26.12
N ARG A 360 -29.29 16.82 26.83
CA ARG A 360 -28.21 17.61 26.24
C ARG A 360 -26.99 17.58 27.12
N VAL A 361 -25.85 17.92 26.52
CA VAL A 361 -24.61 18.16 27.26
C VAL A 361 -24.81 19.37 28.18
N ALA A 362 -24.23 19.30 29.39
CA ALA A 362 -24.28 20.38 30.35
C ALA A 362 -23.36 21.53 29.93
N ASN A 363 -23.83 22.77 30.05
CA ASN A 363 -22.99 23.94 29.83
C ASN A 363 -22.02 24.15 31.02
N PHE A 364 -20.96 24.93 30.81
CA PHE A 364 -19.97 25.21 31.85
C PHE A 364 -20.65 25.85 33.09
N GLY A 365 -20.47 25.24 34.27
CA GLY A 365 -21.06 25.70 35.53
C GLY A 365 -22.54 25.33 35.74
N GLU A 366 -23.18 24.65 34.80
CA GLU A 366 -24.56 24.21 34.92
C GLU A 366 -24.71 22.98 35.82
N LYS A 367 -25.81 22.89 36.57
CA LYS A 367 -26.14 21.68 37.35
C LYS A 367 -26.45 20.53 36.39
N CYS A 368 -25.59 19.51 36.40
CA CYS A 368 -25.74 18.29 35.61
C CYS A 368 -26.14 17.09 36.47
N ILE A 369 -26.78 16.11 35.85
CA ILE A 369 -27.14 14.82 36.47
C ILE A 369 -26.15 13.77 35.95
N GLY A 370 -25.54 13.02 36.84
CA GLY A 370 -24.69 11.88 36.47
C GLY A 370 -25.52 10.60 36.37
N LEU A 371 -25.78 10.12 35.17
CA LEU A 371 -26.50 8.87 34.92
C LEU A 371 -25.57 7.81 34.32
N THR A 372 -25.77 6.54 34.65
CA THR A 372 -25.04 5.46 33.96
C THR A 372 -25.55 5.30 32.53
N ALA A 373 -24.73 4.74 31.64
CA ALA A 373 -25.15 4.45 30.27
C ALA A 373 -26.42 3.56 30.24
N ALA A 374 -26.53 2.60 31.16
CA ALA A 374 -27.70 1.73 31.27
C ALA A 374 -28.97 2.48 31.71
N GLN A 375 -28.86 3.46 32.61
CA GLN A 375 -29.98 4.31 33.02
C GLN A 375 -30.47 5.17 31.85
N ILE A 376 -29.55 5.86 31.17
CA ILE A 376 -29.89 6.67 30.00
C ILE A 376 -30.51 5.80 28.90
N PHE A 377 -29.90 4.65 28.59
CA PHE A 377 -30.42 3.72 27.59
C PHE A 377 -31.85 3.28 27.91
N ARG A 378 -32.14 2.94 29.17
CA ARG A 378 -33.46 2.52 29.62
C ARG A 378 -34.49 3.63 29.48
N GLU A 379 -34.15 4.86 29.87
CA GLU A 379 -35.03 6.03 29.70
C GLU A 379 -35.35 6.27 28.22
N LEU A 380 -34.35 6.22 27.34
CA LEU A 380 -34.56 6.39 25.90
C LEU A 380 -35.36 5.23 25.29
N GLN A 381 -35.12 3.98 25.72
CA GLN A 381 -35.82 2.81 25.22
C GLN A 381 -37.30 2.81 25.59
N GLN A 382 -37.64 3.32 26.79
CA GLN A 382 -39.05 3.48 27.20
C GLN A 382 -39.78 4.51 26.35
N ARG A 383 -39.08 5.56 25.92
CA ARG A 383 -39.66 6.65 25.11
C ARG A 383 -39.74 6.31 23.63
N ASN A 384 -38.70 5.68 23.08
CA ASN A 384 -38.63 5.30 21.67
C ASN A 384 -37.95 3.94 21.52
N SER A 385 -38.72 2.87 21.75
CA SER A 385 -38.23 1.50 21.68
C SER A 385 -37.79 1.09 20.27
N ALA A 386 -38.38 1.67 19.23
CA ALA A 386 -38.07 1.37 17.83
C ALA A 386 -36.65 1.84 17.45
N ALA A 387 -36.31 3.10 17.74
CA ALA A 387 -35.00 3.67 17.43
C ALA A 387 -33.87 3.07 18.30
N MET A 388 -34.19 2.62 19.51
CA MET A 388 -33.21 2.00 20.42
C MET A 388 -33.00 0.50 20.18
N ARG A 389 -33.83 -0.14 19.33
CA ARG A 389 -33.85 -1.60 19.12
C ARG A 389 -32.55 -2.18 18.57
N SER A 390 -31.87 -1.44 17.70
CA SER A 390 -30.63 -1.86 17.05
C SER A 390 -29.37 -1.51 17.84
N VAL A 391 -29.52 -0.84 18.99
CA VAL A 391 -28.39 -0.33 19.77
C VAL A 391 -28.05 -1.29 20.91
N ASN A 392 -26.79 -1.72 20.94
CA ASN A 392 -26.30 -2.58 22.02
C ASN A 392 -26.11 -1.73 23.31
N PRO A 393 -26.80 -2.06 24.42
CA PRO A 393 -26.68 -1.33 25.68
C PRO A 393 -25.24 -1.24 26.20
N MET A 394 -24.42 -2.26 25.92
CA MET A 394 -23.02 -2.33 26.34
C MET A 394 -22.13 -1.33 25.57
N ARG A 395 -22.50 -0.98 24.33
CA ARG A 395 -21.80 0.00 23.50
C ARG A 395 -22.39 1.41 23.60
N PHE A 396 -23.51 1.57 24.27
CA PHE A 396 -24.22 2.85 24.34
C PHE A 396 -23.38 3.97 24.98
N GLY A 397 -22.46 3.64 25.88
CA GLY A 397 -21.51 4.60 26.44
C GLY A 397 -20.64 5.30 25.37
N GLN A 398 -20.29 4.61 24.27
CA GLN A 398 -19.54 5.21 23.17
C GLN A 398 -20.39 6.20 22.37
N VAL A 399 -21.69 5.92 22.21
CA VAL A 399 -22.65 6.85 21.58
C VAL A 399 -22.74 8.14 22.38
N LEU A 400 -22.80 8.05 23.71
CA LEU A 400 -22.83 9.23 24.59
C LEU A 400 -21.55 10.07 24.49
N LEU A 401 -20.38 9.43 24.44
CA LEU A 401 -19.11 10.15 24.24
C LEU A 401 -19.07 10.86 22.88
N LYS A 402 -19.58 10.21 21.82
CA LYS A 402 -19.67 10.80 20.48
C LYS A 402 -20.60 12.01 20.46
N ALA A 403 -21.71 11.95 21.18
CA ALA A 403 -22.64 13.07 21.39
C ALA A 403 -22.07 14.20 22.28
N GLY A 404 -20.78 14.14 22.65
CA GLY A 404 -20.09 15.17 23.43
C GLY A 404 -20.34 15.10 24.94
N VAL A 405 -20.92 14.00 25.45
CA VAL A 405 -21.24 13.87 26.88
C VAL A 405 -19.99 13.58 27.70
N VAL A 406 -19.80 14.34 28.79
CA VAL A 406 -18.65 14.17 29.68
C VAL A 406 -18.82 12.91 30.53
N ARG A 407 -17.83 12.02 30.48
CA ARG A 407 -17.76 10.81 31.31
C ARG A 407 -16.97 11.07 32.59
N ARG A 408 -17.53 10.69 33.73
CA ARG A 408 -16.86 10.71 35.04
C ARG A 408 -16.79 9.30 35.61
N HIS A 409 -15.61 8.91 36.10
CA HIS A 409 -15.42 7.64 36.77
C HIS A 409 -15.81 7.76 38.25
N THR A 410 -16.51 6.76 38.77
CA THR A 410 -16.90 6.62 40.18
C THR A 410 -16.52 5.22 40.67
N GLU A 411 -16.58 4.99 41.99
CA GLU A 411 -16.29 3.69 42.60
C GLU A 411 -17.20 2.55 42.12
N TYR A 412 -18.39 2.88 41.61
CA TYR A 412 -19.39 1.92 41.10
C TYR A 412 -19.46 1.85 39.57
N GLY A 413 -18.58 2.56 38.85
CA GLY A 413 -18.50 2.53 37.39
C GLY A 413 -18.46 3.91 36.73
N ASN A 414 -18.86 3.99 35.46
CA ASN A 414 -18.84 5.23 34.69
C ASN A 414 -20.23 5.89 34.68
N VAL A 415 -20.27 7.18 35.04
CA VAL A 415 -21.46 8.03 34.89
C VAL A 415 -21.22 9.08 33.82
N TYR A 416 -22.30 9.51 33.16
CA TYR A 416 -22.32 10.45 32.06
C TYR A 416 -23.12 11.68 32.50
N GLN A 417 -22.50 12.85 32.39
CA GLN A 417 -23.07 14.12 32.86
C GLN A 417 -24.00 14.70 31.81
N VAL A 418 -25.31 14.67 32.09
CA VAL A 418 -26.35 15.10 31.17
C VAL A 418 -27.36 16.03 31.85
N VAL A 419 -28.04 16.84 31.06
CA VAL A 419 -29.18 17.64 31.49
C VAL A 419 -30.41 17.12 30.76
N ARG A 420 -31.50 16.82 31.47
CA ARG A 420 -32.78 16.48 30.84
C ARG A 420 -33.33 17.72 30.15
N ARG A 421 -33.70 17.60 28.87
CA ARG A 421 -34.52 18.61 28.21
C ARG A 421 -35.90 18.58 28.85
N GLN A 422 -36.42 19.74 29.22
CA GLN A 422 -37.85 19.85 29.48
C GLN A 422 -38.52 19.63 28.13
N CYS A 423 -39.30 18.55 28.01
CA CYS A 423 -40.22 18.40 26.90
C CYS A 423 -41.32 19.44 27.14
N ASP A 424 -41.50 20.36 26.19
CA ASP A 424 -42.77 21.05 26.03
C ASP A 424 -43.86 20.06 25.58
#